data_AF-A0A7S3X9L9-F1
#
_entry.id   AF-A0A7S3X9L9-F1
#
_cell.length_a   1.000
_cell.length_b   1.000
_cell.length_c   1.000
_cell.angle_alpha   90.00
_cell.angle_beta   90.00
_cell.angle_gamma   90.00
#
_symmetry.space_group_name_H-M   'P 1'
#
loop_
_entity.id
_entity.type
_entity.pdbx_description
1 polymer ?
#
loop_
_entity_poly.entity_id
_entity_poly.type
_entity_poly.pdbx_seq_one_letter_code
_entity_poly.pdbx_strand_id
1 'polypeptide(L)'
;AQIAEDMDEEFKEAILEDVRERKEEIKDIERKAAKDFAKMFKAMGDKGVFGGGRFLADGTSPPPALTGAEERKIKQMKDKEEYLQAKSKHEMQQRIKEGKPAVERPKEPLMPTPNRPAALGFRTMERSRTVTRAQATELLNDLLDAYSEDSFQKNVHADAKTVMYEFQPFIRRLKKTAFVVQEPILAKWGFDQSEEGLQEMMVCLSDHTLKDTKLRKLADETTQMLYGGEDGMLGMEE
;
A
#
# COMPACT_ATOMS: atom_id res chain seq x y z
N ALA A 1 -9.97 -38.35 22.39
CA ALA A 1 -8.74 -37.82 23.02
C ALA A 1 -7.51 -38.70 22.73
N GLN A 2 -7.45 -39.37 21.57
CA GLN A 2 -6.34 -40.28 21.19
C GLN A 2 -5.33 -39.65 20.22
N ILE A 3 -5.55 -38.42 19.73
CA ILE A 3 -4.68 -37.77 18.73
C ILE A 3 -3.38 -37.19 19.37
N ALA A 4 -3.28 -37.17 20.71
CA ALA A 4 -2.09 -36.67 21.40
C ALA A 4 -0.99 -37.75 21.61
N GLU A 5 -1.31 -39.03 21.42
CA GLU A 5 -0.37 -40.14 21.66
C GLU A 5 0.56 -40.42 20.47
N ASP A 6 0.20 -40.05 19.24
CA ASP A 6 0.99 -40.36 18.03
C ASP A 6 1.85 -39.18 17.51
N MET A 7 2.00 -38.09 18.27
CA MET A 7 3.01 -37.09 17.89
C MET A 7 4.40 -37.60 18.29
N ASP A 8 5.24 -37.86 17.28
CA ASP A 8 6.65 -38.23 17.40
C ASP A 8 7.34 -37.42 18.51
N GLU A 9 8.06 -38.12 19.39
CA GLU A 9 8.78 -37.49 20.50
C GLU A 9 9.76 -36.42 20.00
N GLU A 10 10.36 -36.63 18.82
CA GLU A 10 11.25 -35.67 18.15
C GLU A 10 10.54 -34.35 17.81
N PHE A 11 9.27 -34.40 17.40
CA PHE A 11 8.48 -33.20 17.12
C PHE A 11 8.08 -32.45 18.41
N LYS A 12 7.82 -33.19 19.50
CA LYS A 12 7.58 -32.59 20.82
C LYS A 12 8.84 -31.89 21.34
N GLU A 13 10.01 -32.49 21.15
CA GLU A 13 11.29 -31.92 21.55
C GLU A 13 11.61 -30.65 20.77
N ALA A 14 11.42 -30.65 19.45
CA ALA A 14 11.61 -29.46 18.60
C ALA A 14 10.68 -28.29 19.00
N ILE A 15 9.42 -28.57 19.36
CA ILE A 15 8.50 -27.53 19.87
C ILE A 15 8.98 -26.98 21.22
N LEU A 16 9.44 -27.84 22.12
CA LEU A 16 9.92 -27.42 23.43
C LEU A 16 11.19 -26.58 23.33
N GLU A 17 12.04 -26.82 22.33
CA GLU A 17 13.23 -26.03 22.04
C GLU A 17 12.87 -24.64 21.49
N ASP A 18 11.99 -24.52 20.48
CA ASP A 18 11.50 -23.22 19.96
C ASP A 18 10.81 -22.39 21.05
N VAL A 19 10.04 -23.04 21.94
CA VAL A 19 9.42 -22.35 23.09
C VAL A 19 10.47 -21.87 24.10
N ARG A 20 11.58 -22.60 24.27
CA ARG A 20 12.68 -22.19 25.17
C ARG A 20 13.45 -21.01 24.59
N GLU A 21 13.77 -21.05 23.31
CA GLU A 21 14.45 -19.97 22.58
C GLU A 21 13.65 -18.66 22.64
N ARG A 22 12.36 -18.69 22.31
CA ARG A 22 11.49 -17.50 22.41
C ARG A 22 11.36 -16.97 23.83
N LYS A 23 11.38 -17.85 24.84
CA LYS A 23 11.38 -17.41 26.25
C LYS A 23 12.66 -16.69 26.64
N GLU A 24 13.80 -17.03 26.05
CA GLU A 24 15.06 -16.31 26.26
C GLU A 24 15.05 -14.95 25.57
N GLU A 25 14.57 -14.88 24.33
CA GLU A 25 14.40 -13.61 23.59
C GLU A 25 13.49 -12.62 24.35
N ILE A 26 12.34 -13.10 24.85
CA ILE A 26 11.42 -12.27 25.64
C ILE A 26 12.10 -11.75 26.91
N LYS A 27 12.85 -12.59 27.62
CA LYS A 27 13.58 -12.17 28.82
C LYS A 27 14.63 -11.11 28.51
N ASP A 28 15.29 -11.18 27.36
CA ASP A 28 16.28 -10.19 26.97
C ASP A 28 15.64 -8.86 26.54
N ILE A 29 14.46 -8.91 25.89
CA ILE A 29 13.63 -7.72 25.65
C ILE A 29 13.21 -7.08 26.98
N GLU A 30 12.72 -7.86 27.95
CA GLU A 30 12.33 -7.36 29.28
C GLU A 30 13.51 -6.74 30.03
N ARG A 31 14.69 -7.37 30.00
CA ARG A 31 15.92 -6.81 30.60
C ARG A 31 16.34 -5.50 29.94
N LYS A 32 16.24 -5.41 28.61
CA LYS A 32 16.58 -4.20 27.86
C LYS A 32 15.58 -3.08 28.18
N ALA A 33 14.29 -3.38 28.16
CA ALA A 33 13.23 -2.46 28.54
C ALA A 33 13.41 -1.97 29.98
N ALA A 34 13.73 -2.85 30.94
CA ALA A 34 13.98 -2.45 32.32
C ALA A 34 15.19 -1.50 32.47
N LYS A 35 16.26 -1.71 31.70
CA LYS A 35 17.41 -0.79 31.65
C LYS A 35 17.03 0.56 31.05
N ASP A 36 16.27 0.57 29.97
CA ASP A 36 15.82 1.79 29.30
C ASP A 36 14.86 2.58 30.20
N PHE A 37 13.92 1.91 30.88
CA PHE A 37 13.05 2.52 31.89
C PHE A 37 13.85 3.08 33.06
N ALA A 38 14.82 2.34 33.62
CA ALA A 38 15.66 2.85 34.69
C ALA A 38 16.47 4.08 34.27
N LYS A 39 16.96 4.11 33.02
CA LYS A 39 17.65 5.27 32.45
C LYS A 39 16.72 6.47 32.26
N MET A 40 15.50 6.24 31.77
CA MET A 40 14.45 7.26 31.68
C MET A 40 14.08 7.83 33.05
N PHE A 41 13.84 6.98 34.05
CA PHE A 41 13.53 7.43 35.42
C PHE A 41 14.70 8.16 36.08
N LYS A 42 15.94 7.79 35.79
CA LYS A 42 17.12 8.52 36.28
C LYS A 42 17.26 9.90 35.60
N ALA A 43 16.93 9.99 34.31
CA ALA A 43 16.91 11.26 33.57
C ALA A 43 15.74 12.16 33.98
N MET A 44 14.57 11.59 34.31
CA MET A 44 13.39 12.30 34.80
C MET A 44 13.46 12.63 36.31
N GLY A 45 14.25 11.86 37.07
CA GLY A 45 14.48 12.04 38.50
C GLY A 45 15.47 13.15 38.85
N ASP A 46 16.02 13.85 37.84
CA ASP A 46 16.67 15.14 38.06
C ASP A 46 15.59 16.11 38.55
N LYS A 47 15.67 16.45 39.84
CA LYS A 47 14.60 17.02 40.67
C LYS A 47 14.08 18.41 40.24
N GLY A 48 14.45 18.89 39.05
CA GLY A 48 13.97 20.13 38.45
C GLY A 48 12.72 19.98 37.56
N VAL A 49 12.36 18.76 37.10
CA VAL A 49 11.27 18.58 36.12
C VAL A 49 9.91 18.27 36.77
N PHE A 50 9.90 17.66 37.95
CA PHE A 50 8.66 17.41 38.72
C PHE A 50 8.41 18.49 39.78
N GLY A 51 8.56 19.76 39.38
CA GLY A 51 8.05 20.89 40.13
C GLY A 51 6.53 20.90 40.15
N GLY A 52 5.93 20.28 41.17
CA GLY A 52 4.66 20.71 41.78
C GLY A 52 3.36 20.73 40.96
N GLY A 53 3.31 20.26 39.71
CA GLY A 53 2.09 20.31 38.89
C GLY A 53 1.64 18.94 38.40
N ARG A 54 0.56 18.40 38.97
CA ARG A 54 -0.13 17.17 38.52
C ARG A 54 -0.91 17.36 37.20
N PHE A 55 -0.33 18.03 36.22
CA PHE A 55 -0.97 18.27 34.93
C PHE A 55 -0.06 17.78 33.82
N LEU A 56 -0.63 17.03 32.88
CA LEU A 56 -0.01 16.76 31.59
C LEU A 56 0.23 18.10 30.89
N ALA A 57 1.26 18.17 30.04
CA ALA A 57 1.65 19.40 29.33
C ALA A 57 0.54 19.96 28.41
N ASP A 58 -0.48 19.16 28.10
CA ASP A 58 -1.66 19.51 27.31
C ASP A 58 -2.84 20.06 28.16
N GLY A 59 -2.68 20.17 29.48
CA GLY A 59 -3.72 20.62 30.40
C GLY A 59 -4.88 19.64 30.57
N THR A 60 -4.80 18.42 30.00
CA THR A 60 -5.82 17.40 30.20
C THR A 60 -5.59 16.68 31.53
N SER A 61 -6.65 16.54 32.30
CA SER A 61 -6.62 15.71 33.51
C SER A 61 -6.36 14.26 33.09
N PRO A 62 -5.46 13.53 33.78
CA PRO A 62 -5.26 12.11 33.50
C PRO A 62 -6.61 11.39 33.56
N PRO A 63 -6.86 10.43 32.64
CA PRO A 63 -8.12 9.72 32.61
C PRO A 63 -8.40 9.11 34.00
N PRO A 64 -9.67 9.14 34.45
CA PRO A 64 -10.04 8.59 35.75
C PRO A 64 -9.57 7.14 35.86
N ALA A 65 -9.03 6.77 37.01
CA ALA A 65 -8.60 5.40 37.27
C ALA A 65 -9.77 4.45 37.01
N LEU A 66 -9.57 3.48 36.11
CA LEU A 66 -10.56 2.45 35.80
C LEU A 66 -10.94 1.71 37.07
N THR A 67 -12.23 1.43 37.23
CA THR A 67 -12.69 0.63 38.35
C THR A 67 -12.19 -0.81 38.19
N GLY A 68 -11.94 -1.52 39.29
CA GLY A 68 -11.49 -2.92 39.23
C GLY A 68 -12.49 -3.89 38.54
N ALA A 69 -13.72 -3.44 38.24
CA ALA A 69 -14.68 -4.16 37.41
C ALA A 69 -14.42 -3.94 35.91
N GLU A 70 -14.05 -2.72 35.50
CA GLU A 70 -13.71 -2.39 34.12
C GLU A 70 -12.38 -3.01 33.70
N GLU A 71 -11.38 -3.02 34.59
CA GLU A 71 -10.10 -3.70 34.34
C GLU A 71 -10.30 -5.20 34.04
N ARG A 72 -11.19 -5.86 34.79
CA ARG A 72 -11.54 -7.27 34.56
C ARG A 72 -12.23 -7.48 33.22
N LYS A 73 -13.10 -6.57 32.79
CA LYS A 73 -13.75 -6.63 31.46
C LYS A 73 -12.74 -6.44 30.33
N ILE A 74 -11.84 -5.47 30.46
CA ILE A 74 -10.78 -5.23 29.46
C ILE A 74 -9.88 -6.46 29.33
N LYS A 75 -9.49 -7.06 30.46
CA LYS A 75 -8.71 -8.30 30.46
C LYS A 75 -9.45 -9.44 29.74
N GLN A 76 -10.72 -9.66 30.06
CA GLN A 76 -11.53 -10.69 29.38
C GLN A 76 -11.67 -10.46 27.87
N MET A 77 -11.78 -9.20 27.43
CA MET A 77 -11.81 -8.89 25.99
C MET A 77 -10.47 -9.19 25.32
N LYS A 78 -9.35 -8.80 25.94
CA LYS A 78 -8.01 -9.11 25.41
C LYS A 78 -7.75 -10.60 25.33
N ASP A 79 -8.04 -11.35 26.39
CA ASP A 79 -7.88 -12.81 26.42
C ASP A 79 -8.73 -13.49 25.32
N LYS A 80 -9.94 -12.95 25.07
CA LYS A 80 -10.83 -13.44 24.00
C LYS A 80 -10.30 -13.13 22.60
N GLU A 81 -9.77 -11.93 22.37
CA GLU A 81 -9.14 -11.54 21.10
C GLU A 81 -7.89 -12.38 20.81
N GLU A 82 -7.03 -12.56 21.81
CA GLU A 82 -5.82 -13.37 21.71
C GLU A 82 -6.18 -14.83 21.36
N TYR A 83 -7.20 -15.39 22.02
CA TYR A 83 -7.71 -16.71 21.70
C TYR A 83 -8.21 -16.83 20.25
N LEU A 84 -8.95 -15.83 19.76
CA LEU A 84 -9.46 -15.83 18.37
C LEU A 84 -8.33 -15.71 17.35
N GLN A 85 -7.33 -14.89 17.62
CA GLN A 85 -6.14 -14.76 16.77
C GLN A 85 -5.33 -16.07 16.74
N ALA A 86 -5.11 -16.69 17.90
CA ALA A 86 -4.42 -17.98 17.99
C ALA A 86 -5.17 -19.08 17.24
N LYS A 87 -6.51 -19.13 17.38
CA LYS A 87 -7.37 -20.06 16.65
C LYS A 87 -7.29 -19.85 15.13
N SER A 88 -7.38 -18.62 14.65
CA SER A 88 -7.27 -18.28 13.23
C SER A 88 -5.90 -18.66 12.65
N LYS A 89 -4.82 -18.41 13.40
CA LYS A 89 -3.46 -18.77 13.01
C LYS A 89 -3.29 -20.29 12.91
N HIS A 90 -3.81 -21.04 13.87
CA HIS A 90 -3.77 -22.50 13.86
C HIS A 90 -4.57 -23.09 12.69
N GLU A 91 -5.77 -22.57 12.43
CA GLU A 91 -6.60 -22.97 11.28
C GLU A 91 -5.90 -22.69 9.95
N MET A 92 -5.26 -21.52 9.80
CA MET A 92 -4.46 -21.18 8.62
C MET A 92 -3.29 -22.16 8.42
N GLN A 93 -2.57 -22.51 9.49
CA GLN A 93 -1.47 -23.49 9.43
C GLN A 93 -1.96 -24.89 9.06
N GLN A 94 -3.11 -25.34 9.58
CA GLN A 94 -3.71 -26.60 9.18
C GLN A 94 -4.07 -26.62 7.69
N ARG A 95 -4.68 -25.54 7.16
CA ARG A 95 -4.99 -25.44 5.72
C ARG A 95 -3.74 -25.51 4.84
N ILE A 96 -2.66 -24.86 5.25
CA ILE A 96 -1.36 -24.92 4.56
C ILE A 96 -0.82 -26.36 4.54
N LYS A 97 -0.87 -27.07 5.68
CA LYS A 97 -0.46 -28.49 5.76
C LYS A 97 -1.31 -29.40 4.88
N GLU A 98 -2.61 -29.12 4.75
CA GLU A 98 -3.54 -29.86 3.90
C GLU A 98 -3.45 -29.48 2.39
N GLY A 99 -2.58 -28.54 2.01
CA GLY A 99 -2.47 -28.07 0.63
C GLY A 99 -3.68 -27.26 0.14
N LYS A 100 -4.56 -26.82 1.05
CA LYS A 100 -5.71 -25.97 0.73
C LYS A 100 -5.28 -24.50 0.72
N PRO A 101 -5.85 -23.64 -0.14
CA PRO A 101 -5.54 -22.21 -0.13
C PRO A 101 -5.86 -21.61 1.25
N ALA A 102 -4.97 -20.74 1.74
CA ALA A 102 -5.00 -20.15 3.08
C ALA A 102 -6.27 -19.33 3.39
N VAL A 103 -6.95 -18.86 2.34
CA VAL A 103 -8.24 -18.20 2.42
C VAL A 103 -9.16 -18.91 1.44
N GLU A 104 -10.17 -19.62 1.95
CA GLU A 104 -11.33 -19.96 1.13
C GLU A 104 -11.94 -18.63 0.73
N ARG A 105 -11.77 -18.22 -0.53
CA ARG A 105 -12.58 -17.14 -1.05
C ARG A 105 -14.02 -17.63 -0.87
N PRO A 106 -14.84 -16.95 -0.04
CA PRO A 106 -16.24 -17.30 0.09
C PRO A 106 -16.74 -17.42 -1.33
N LYS A 107 -17.26 -18.60 -1.69
CA LYS A 107 -17.80 -18.82 -3.03
C LYS A 107 -18.97 -17.86 -3.10
N GLU A 108 -18.74 -16.69 -3.71
CA GLU A 108 -19.73 -15.61 -3.75
C GLU A 108 -21.02 -16.29 -4.23
N PRO A 109 -22.09 -16.33 -3.41
CA PRO A 109 -23.34 -16.87 -3.88
C PRO A 109 -23.64 -16.11 -5.18
N LEU A 110 -23.88 -16.85 -6.26
CA LEU A 110 -24.22 -16.32 -7.59
C LEU A 110 -25.58 -15.62 -7.48
N MET A 111 -25.59 -14.50 -6.80
CA MET A 111 -26.68 -13.56 -6.81
C MET A 111 -26.53 -12.81 -8.13
N PRO A 112 -27.48 -12.92 -9.07
CA PRO A 112 -27.50 -12.08 -10.26
C PRO A 112 -27.65 -10.64 -9.77
N THR A 113 -26.54 -9.95 -9.60
CA THR A 113 -26.53 -8.54 -9.25
C THR A 113 -26.83 -7.79 -10.54
N PRO A 114 -28.00 -7.12 -10.66
CA PRO A 114 -28.43 -6.49 -11.92
C PRO A 114 -27.50 -5.37 -12.42
N ASN A 115 -26.55 -4.94 -11.59
CA ASN A 115 -25.59 -3.87 -11.86
C ASN A 115 -24.13 -4.30 -11.77
N ARG A 116 -23.80 -5.60 -11.76
CA ARG A 116 -22.40 -5.99 -12.00
C ARG A 116 -22.16 -5.71 -13.50
N PRO A 117 -21.39 -4.67 -13.89
CA PRO A 117 -21.10 -4.45 -15.30
C PRO A 117 -20.55 -5.77 -15.81
N ALA A 118 -21.23 -6.34 -16.81
CA ALA A 118 -20.95 -7.66 -17.36
C ALA A 118 -19.45 -7.83 -17.33
N ALA A 119 -18.96 -8.74 -16.45
CA ALA A 119 -17.55 -8.87 -16.12
C ALA A 119 -16.81 -8.67 -17.43
N LEU A 120 -16.21 -7.48 -17.57
CA LEU A 120 -15.54 -7.08 -18.78
C LEU A 120 -14.53 -8.19 -18.90
N GLY A 121 -14.82 -9.15 -19.76
CA GLY A 121 -13.82 -10.06 -20.23
C GLY A 121 -12.77 -9.06 -20.64
N PHE A 122 -11.64 -9.09 -19.96
CA PHE A 122 -10.40 -8.68 -20.56
C PHE A 122 -10.33 -9.64 -21.74
N ARG A 123 -11.08 -9.31 -22.82
CA ARG A 123 -10.82 -9.75 -24.15
C ARG A 123 -9.36 -9.45 -24.20
N THR A 124 -8.58 -10.52 -24.27
CA THR A 124 -7.19 -10.45 -24.63
C THR A 124 -7.23 -9.66 -25.93
N MET A 125 -7.17 -8.33 -25.83
CA MET A 125 -7.11 -7.45 -26.97
C MET A 125 -5.88 -7.95 -27.65
N GLU A 126 -6.10 -8.61 -28.79
CA GLU A 126 -5.01 -9.15 -29.57
C GLU A 126 -4.13 -7.96 -29.86
N ARG A 127 -2.95 -7.95 -29.23
CA ARG A 127 -2.04 -6.82 -29.29
C ARG A 127 -1.71 -6.64 -30.76
N SER A 128 -2.16 -5.54 -31.34
CA SER A 128 -1.91 -5.26 -32.75
C SER A 128 -0.43 -4.98 -32.96
N ARG A 129 0.27 -4.50 -31.91
CA ARG A 129 1.69 -4.15 -31.96
C ARG A 129 2.51 -4.65 -30.77
N THR A 130 3.78 -4.87 -31.05
CA THR A 130 4.83 -5.09 -30.04
C THR A 130 5.89 -4.01 -30.21
N VAL A 131 6.31 -3.42 -29.09
CA VAL A 131 7.34 -2.37 -29.04
C VAL A 131 8.61 -2.99 -28.48
N THR A 132 9.78 -2.70 -29.05
CA THR A 132 11.07 -3.13 -28.50
C THR A 132 11.49 -2.23 -27.33
N ARG A 133 12.46 -2.66 -26.51
CA ARG A 133 12.95 -1.85 -25.38
C ARG A 133 13.48 -0.48 -25.83
N ALA A 134 14.26 -0.43 -26.92
CA ALA A 134 14.81 0.82 -27.44
C ALA A 134 13.70 1.78 -27.90
N GLN A 135 12.71 1.24 -28.60
CA GLN A 135 11.52 1.98 -29.02
C GLN A 135 10.69 2.49 -27.83
N ALA A 136 10.57 1.72 -26.75
CA ALA A 136 9.89 2.17 -25.54
C ALA A 136 10.60 3.37 -24.89
N THR A 137 11.94 3.40 -24.93
CA THR A 137 12.72 4.56 -24.46
C THR A 137 12.47 5.79 -25.32
N GLU A 138 12.55 5.64 -26.65
CA GLU A 138 12.28 6.73 -27.59
C GLU A 138 10.84 7.26 -27.47
N LEU A 139 9.86 6.37 -27.31
CA LEU A 139 8.45 6.74 -27.12
C LEU A 139 8.23 7.51 -25.81
N LEU A 140 8.88 7.11 -24.72
CA LEU A 140 8.81 7.86 -23.46
C LEU A 140 9.49 9.23 -23.58
N ASN A 141 10.61 9.34 -24.29
CA ASN A 141 11.24 10.64 -24.55
C ASN A 141 10.35 11.54 -25.40
N ASP A 142 9.70 11.02 -26.45
CA ASP A 142 8.74 11.79 -27.26
C ASP A 142 7.57 12.32 -26.39
N LEU A 143 7.05 11.49 -25.48
CA LEU A 143 5.99 11.91 -24.54
C LEU A 143 6.50 12.95 -23.55
N LEU A 144 7.72 12.76 -23.01
CA LEU A 144 8.34 13.68 -22.07
C LEU A 144 8.59 15.04 -22.71
N ASP A 145 9.13 15.09 -23.93
CA ASP A 145 9.37 16.31 -24.68
C ASP A 145 8.07 17.07 -24.92
N ALA A 146 7.01 16.35 -25.33
CA ALA A 146 5.71 16.94 -25.62
C ALA A 146 5.00 17.44 -24.36
N TYR A 147 5.13 16.76 -23.22
CA TYR A 147 4.64 17.28 -21.95
C TYR A 147 5.52 18.40 -21.40
N SER A 148 6.81 18.44 -21.70
CA SER A 148 7.70 19.51 -21.24
C SER A 148 7.47 20.84 -21.98
N GLU A 149 6.62 20.87 -23.00
CA GLU A 149 6.30 22.08 -23.73
C GLU A 149 5.56 23.10 -22.84
N ASP A 150 6.05 24.35 -22.84
CA ASP A 150 5.50 25.45 -22.04
C ASP A 150 4.01 25.71 -22.35
N SER A 151 3.59 25.52 -23.60
CA SER A 151 2.20 25.66 -24.02
C SER A 151 1.29 24.63 -23.34
N PHE A 152 1.74 23.37 -23.23
CA PHE A 152 1.05 22.30 -22.56
C PHE A 152 1.00 22.53 -21.05
N GLN A 153 2.15 22.84 -20.43
CA GLN A 153 2.25 23.09 -18.99
C GLN A 153 1.31 24.23 -18.55
N LYS A 154 1.27 25.35 -19.30
CA LYS A 154 0.33 26.45 -19.05
C LYS A 154 -1.13 26.00 -19.05
N ASN A 155 -1.52 25.12 -19.98
CA ASN A 155 -2.88 24.58 -20.04
C ASN A 155 -3.16 23.66 -18.84
N VAL A 156 -2.21 22.82 -18.44
CA VAL A 156 -2.33 21.94 -17.26
C VAL A 156 -2.52 22.76 -15.98
N HIS A 157 -1.70 23.78 -15.76
CA HIS A 157 -1.85 24.67 -14.59
C HIS A 157 -3.17 25.46 -14.64
N ALA A 158 -3.60 25.90 -15.82
CA ALA A 158 -4.89 26.57 -15.98
C ALA A 158 -6.06 25.64 -15.65
N ASP A 159 -5.99 24.37 -16.07
CA ASP A 159 -6.98 23.35 -15.72
C ASP A 159 -7.02 23.07 -14.21
N ALA A 160 -5.85 22.92 -13.57
CA ALA A 160 -5.72 22.73 -12.13
C ALA A 160 -6.33 23.91 -11.34
N LYS A 161 -5.99 25.15 -11.73
CA LYS A 161 -6.54 26.36 -11.12
C LYS A 161 -8.05 26.49 -11.31
N THR A 162 -8.56 26.12 -12.48
CA THR A 162 -10.00 26.20 -12.79
C THR A 162 -10.83 25.29 -11.90
N VAL A 163 -10.28 24.15 -11.47
CA VAL A 163 -10.97 23.20 -10.59
C VAL A 163 -10.54 23.32 -9.13
N MET A 164 -9.90 24.43 -8.76
CA MET A 164 -9.43 24.68 -7.39
C MET A 164 -8.58 23.52 -6.84
N TYR A 165 -7.81 22.87 -7.72
CA TYR A 165 -6.95 21.73 -7.38
C TYR A 165 -7.71 20.51 -6.82
N GLU A 166 -8.99 20.34 -7.16
CA GLU A 166 -9.69 19.09 -6.93
C GLU A 166 -9.23 18.00 -7.91
N PHE A 167 -8.71 16.90 -7.38
CA PHE A 167 -8.08 15.83 -8.18
C PHE A 167 -9.02 15.22 -9.23
N GLN A 168 -10.25 14.82 -8.86
CA GLN A 168 -11.16 14.13 -9.78
C GLN A 168 -11.62 15.01 -10.97
N PRO A 169 -12.07 16.26 -10.75
CA PRO A 169 -12.35 17.18 -11.86
C PRO A 169 -11.12 17.50 -12.71
N PHE A 170 -9.94 17.64 -12.08
CA PHE A 170 -8.68 17.89 -12.79
C PHE A 170 -8.36 16.77 -13.78
N ILE A 171 -8.39 15.50 -13.35
CA ILE A 171 -8.12 14.34 -14.20
C ILE A 171 -9.02 14.33 -15.45
N ARG A 172 -10.30 14.68 -15.31
CA ARG A 172 -11.24 14.70 -16.46
C ARG A 172 -10.87 15.75 -17.51
N ARG A 173 -10.35 16.91 -17.08
CA ARG A 173 -9.88 17.97 -17.98
C ARG A 173 -8.52 17.62 -18.57
N LEU A 174 -7.59 17.19 -17.72
CA LEU A 174 -6.25 16.79 -18.12
C LEU A 174 -6.29 15.74 -19.23
N LYS A 175 -7.17 14.73 -19.14
CA LYS A 175 -7.33 13.72 -20.20
C LYS A 175 -7.58 14.33 -21.58
N LYS A 176 -8.41 15.37 -21.66
CA LYS A 176 -8.70 16.04 -22.94
C LYS A 176 -7.50 16.85 -23.43
N THR A 177 -6.86 17.59 -22.53
CA THR A 177 -5.69 18.42 -22.83
C THR A 177 -4.49 17.56 -23.26
N ALA A 178 -4.24 16.45 -22.55
CA ALA A 178 -3.17 15.50 -22.86
C ALA A 178 -3.41 14.77 -24.19
N PHE A 179 -4.66 14.41 -24.51
CA PHE A 179 -4.95 13.67 -25.73
C PHE A 179 -4.58 14.44 -27.00
N VAL A 180 -4.76 15.78 -27.02
CA VAL A 180 -4.35 16.64 -28.15
C VAL A 180 -2.86 16.53 -28.46
N VAL A 181 -2.03 16.36 -27.42
CA VAL A 181 -0.57 16.23 -27.55
C VAL A 181 -0.16 14.78 -27.84
N GLN A 182 -0.91 13.81 -27.31
CA GLN A 182 -0.67 12.38 -27.53
C GLN A 182 -1.04 11.93 -28.95
N GLU A 183 -2.06 12.52 -29.57
CA GLU A 183 -2.55 12.15 -30.92
C GLU A 183 -1.45 12.10 -31.99
N PRO A 184 -0.61 13.14 -32.20
CA PRO A 184 0.48 13.08 -33.17
C PRO A 184 1.55 12.03 -32.82
N ILE A 185 1.75 11.75 -31.52
CA ILE A 185 2.68 10.72 -31.06
C ILE A 185 2.12 9.33 -31.37
N LEU A 186 0.84 9.09 -31.10
CA LEU A 186 0.16 7.83 -31.46
C LEU A 186 0.28 7.56 -32.96
N ALA A 187 0.00 8.57 -33.80
CA ALA A 187 0.16 8.47 -35.25
C ALA A 187 1.61 8.17 -35.67
N LYS A 188 2.61 8.84 -35.08
CA LYS A 188 4.04 8.63 -35.35
C LYS A 188 4.48 7.18 -35.07
N TRP A 189 3.98 6.59 -33.99
CA TRP A 189 4.29 5.22 -33.59
C TRP A 189 3.34 4.17 -34.20
N GLY A 190 2.36 4.64 -34.98
CA GLY A 190 1.36 3.86 -35.70
C GLY A 190 0.33 3.18 -34.80
N PHE A 191 0.13 3.69 -33.60
CA PHE A 191 -1.06 3.38 -32.82
C PHE A 191 -2.28 4.07 -33.43
N ASP A 192 -3.47 3.58 -33.12
CA ASP A 192 -4.70 4.26 -33.51
C ASP A 192 -4.81 5.61 -32.78
N GLN A 193 -5.32 6.63 -33.46
CA GLN A 193 -5.52 7.99 -32.92
C GLN A 193 -6.81 8.04 -32.08
N SER A 194 -6.99 7.05 -31.21
CA SER A 194 -8.16 6.83 -30.38
C SER A 194 -7.75 6.54 -28.93
N GLU A 195 -8.72 6.58 -28.01
CA GLU A 195 -8.47 6.19 -26.61
C GLU A 195 -8.03 4.72 -26.50
N GLU A 196 -8.48 3.86 -27.43
CA GLU A 196 -8.06 2.45 -27.49
C GLU A 196 -6.58 2.32 -27.87
N GLY A 197 -6.13 3.09 -28.88
CA GLY A 197 -4.72 3.14 -29.26
C GLY A 197 -3.82 3.67 -28.14
N LEU A 198 -4.30 4.66 -27.37
CA LEU A 198 -3.61 5.14 -26.17
C LEU A 198 -3.48 4.05 -25.11
N GLN A 199 -4.54 3.29 -24.85
CA GLN A 199 -4.49 2.17 -23.91
C GLN A 199 -3.52 1.07 -24.37
N GLU A 200 -3.53 0.74 -25.66
CA GLU A 200 -2.58 -0.22 -26.23
C GLU A 200 -1.12 0.25 -26.08
N MET A 201 -0.85 1.53 -26.35
CA MET A 201 0.45 2.16 -26.14
C MET A 201 0.90 2.03 -24.68
N MET A 202 0.01 2.34 -23.72
CA MET A 202 0.31 2.24 -22.29
C MET A 202 0.59 0.80 -21.84
N VAL A 203 -0.14 -0.19 -22.37
CA VAL A 203 0.14 -1.60 -22.12
C VAL A 203 1.52 -1.98 -22.64
N CYS A 204 1.86 -1.56 -23.86
CA CYS A 204 3.18 -1.82 -24.45
C CYS A 204 4.32 -1.21 -23.61
N LEU A 205 4.13 0.00 -23.09
CA LEU A 205 5.11 0.64 -22.19
C LEU A 205 5.20 -0.09 -20.83
N SER A 206 4.08 -0.57 -20.30
CA SER A 206 4.05 -1.28 -19.01
C SER A 206 4.87 -2.56 -19.02
N ASP A 207 4.87 -3.31 -20.13
CA ASP A 207 5.62 -4.57 -20.26
C ASP A 207 7.14 -4.40 -20.09
N HIS A 208 7.67 -3.22 -20.46
CA HIS A 208 9.09 -2.90 -20.36
C HIS A 208 9.45 -2.18 -19.06
N THR A 209 8.61 -1.24 -18.61
CA THR A 209 8.84 -0.50 -17.36
C THR A 209 8.77 -1.36 -16.11
N LEU A 210 8.04 -2.50 -16.14
CA LEU A 210 8.03 -3.47 -15.06
C LEU A 210 9.37 -4.23 -14.90
N LYS A 211 10.16 -4.34 -15.98
CA LYS A 211 11.40 -5.14 -16.01
C LYS A 211 12.66 -4.27 -15.88
N ASP A 212 12.62 -3.04 -16.37
CA ASP A 212 13.77 -2.14 -16.42
C ASP A 212 13.58 -0.92 -15.52
N THR A 213 14.39 -0.83 -14.47
CA THR A 213 14.34 0.25 -13.48
C THR A 213 14.69 1.62 -14.06
N LYS A 214 15.50 1.69 -15.13
CA LYS A 214 15.83 2.96 -15.79
C LYS A 214 14.63 3.50 -16.57
N LEU A 215 14.01 2.63 -17.36
CA LEU A 215 12.75 2.94 -18.06
C LEU A 215 11.64 3.31 -17.08
N ARG A 216 11.60 2.65 -15.91
CA ARG A 216 10.63 2.98 -14.87
C ARG A 216 10.77 4.42 -14.39
N LYS A 217 12.00 4.86 -14.08
CA LYS A 217 12.27 6.25 -13.67
C LYS A 217 11.84 7.25 -14.75
N LEU A 218 12.14 6.96 -16.01
CA LEU A 218 11.74 7.82 -17.13
C LEU A 218 10.20 7.90 -17.27
N ALA A 219 9.50 6.78 -17.06
CA ALA A 219 8.04 6.76 -17.06
C ALA A 219 7.45 7.52 -15.86
N ASP A 220 8.09 7.45 -14.69
CA ASP A 220 7.69 8.21 -13.51
C ASP A 220 7.89 9.72 -13.73
N GLU A 221 9.01 10.14 -14.35
CA GLU A 221 9.29 11.52 -14.75
C GLU A 221 8.30 12.03 -15.82
N THR A 222 8.02 11.22 -16.84
CA THR A 222 7.01 11.51 -17.86
C THR A 222 5.63 11.70 -17.23
N THR A 223 5.30 10.88 -16.22
CA THR A 223 4.08 11.03 -15.44
C THR A 223 4.12 12.33 -14.65
N GLN A 224 5.20 12.66 -13.95
CA GLN A 224 5.32 13.93 -13.23
C GLN A 224 5.07 15.14 -14.14
N MET A 225 5.67 15.16 -15.34
CA MET A 225 5.45 16.22 -16.32
C MET A 225 4.02 16.29 -16.84
N LEU A 226 3.35 15.14 -17.06
CA LEU A 226 1.93 15.10 -17.43
C LEU A 226 1.03 15.81 -16.38
N TYR A 227 1.41 15.80 -15.10
CA TYR A 227 0.66 16.41 -14.01
C TYR A 227 1.08 17.85 -13.66
N GLY A 228 1.94 18.47 -14.46
CA GLY A 228 2.36 19.86 -14.26
C GLY A 228 3.75 20.02 -13.60
N GLY A 229 4.53 18.94 -13.48
CA GLY A 229 5.85 19.01 -12.85
C GLY A 229 5.80 19.26 -11.34
N GLU A 230 6.86 19.88 -10.80
CA GLU A 230 6.97 20.26 -9.37
C GLU A 230 5.95 21.34 -8.97
N ASP A 231 5.61 22.26 -9.87
CA ASP A 231 4.59 23.30 -9.64
C ASP A 231 3.15 22.81 -9.92
N GLY A 232 3.02 21.52 -10.25
CA GLY A 232 1.79 20.88 -10.71
C GLY A 232 0.90 20.36 -9.60
N MET A 233 -0.06 19.52 -9.98
CA MET A 233 -0.99 18.87 -9.06
C MET A 233 -0.32 17.91 -8.08
N LEU A 234 0.86 17.38 -8.40
CA LEU A 234 1.60 16.43 -7.55
C LEU A 234 2.50 17.10 -6.52
N GLY A 235 2.95 18.35 -6.75
CA GLY A 235 3.88 19.03 -5.85
C GLY A 235 3.23 19.76 -4.68
N MET A 236 1.90 19.80 -4.59
CA MET A 236 1.19 20.51 -3.51
C MET A 236 0.91 19.67 -2.27
N GLU A 237 1.29 18.38 -2.25
CA GLU A 237 1.09 17.49 -1.09
C GLU A 237 2.29 17.45 -0.12
N GLU A 238 3.41 18.11 -0.46
CA GLU A 238 4.61 18.21 0.40
C GLU A 238 4.70 19.57 1.12
#